data_AF-A0A9E0XC85-F1
#
_entry.id   AF-A0A9E0XC85-F1
#
_cell.length_a   1.000
_cell.length_b   1.000
_cell.length_c   1.000
_cell.angle_alpha   90.00
_cell.angle_beta   90.00
_cell.angle_gamma   90.00
#
_symmetry.space_group_name_H-M   'P 1'
#
loop_
_entity.id
_entity.type
_entity.pdbx_description
1 polymer ?
#
loop_
_entity_poly.entity_id
_entity_poly.type
_entity_poly.pdbx_seq_one_letter_code
_entity_poly.pdbx_strand_id
1 'polypeptide(L)'
;MALPSAPFDPAQSIFNGLSVIQLKLSPALTLATGATDTITKTAHGLIVGQGVVFVSGTGFTGLIAGNTYYVVAVPTADTFKVSATVGGVAITGYSAATAGNFQPVLVFEATQLDDDPEQEMKYLARPGMDGVVRNVRAIRTKANDKFTFGLEEVKRLLSIFGGALHGRKVGTCTLWVPDVDDASGKCALKSPVDFDCVVSRDGKMTHGNSDFSKTSIKIESLEGAPLVWTPDANT
;
A
#
# COMPACT_ATOMS: atom_id res chain seq x y z
N MET A 1 22.56 -1.10 -1.11
CA MET A 1 21.39 -1.99 -1.02
C MET A 1 20.30 -1.32 -1.84
N ALA A 2 20.03 -1.84 -3.03
CA ALA A 2 19.05 -1.23 -3.93
C ALA A 2 17.64 -1.55 -3.43
N LEU A 3 16.78 -0.55 -3.35
CA LEU A 3 15.34 -0.75 -3.13
C LEU A 3 14.82 -1.67 -4.25
N PRO A 4 13.98 -2.67 -3.94
CA PRO A 4 13.46 -3.58 -4.95
C PRO A 4 12.71 -2.78 -6.02
N SER A 5 13.20 -2.87 -7.26
CA SER A 5 12.69 -2.16 -8.43
C SER A 5 11.61 -2.94 -9.18
N ALA A 6 11.10 -4.02 -8.59
CA ALA A 6 9.96 -4.74 -9.12
C ALA A 6 8.66 -4.00 -8.79
N PRO A 7 7.62 -4.11 -9.63
CA PRO A 7 6.28 -3.77 -9.19
C PRO A 7 6.01 -4.51 -7.89
N PHE A 8 5.40 -3.83 -6.93
CA PHE A 8 4.82 -4.49 -5.78
C PHE A 8 3.76 -5.44 -6.31
N ASP A 9 4.16 -6.69 -6.49
CA ASP A 9 3.28 -7.80 -6.74
C ASP A 9 2.93 -8.37 -5.36
N PRO A 10 1.69 -8.17 -4.87
CA PRO A 10 1.26 -8.71 -3.60
C PRO A 10 1.35 -10.25 -3.54
N ALA A 11 1.46 -10.95 -4.69
CA ALA A 11 1.73 -12.38 -4.75
C ALA A 11 3.23 -12.74 -4.64
N GLN A 12 4.13 -11.75 -4.69
CA GLN A 12 5.59 -11.90 -4.57
C GLN A 12 6.18 -11.23 -3.31
N SER A 13 5.35 -10.66 -2.43
CA SER A 13 5.85 -10.21 -1.12
C SER A 13 5.98 -11.41 -0.20
N ILE A 14 7.15 -12.06 -0.29
CA ILE A 14 7.55 -13.32 0.37
C ILE A 14 8.80 -13.11 1.25
N PHE A 15 8.97 -11.92 1.84
CA PHE A 15 9.96 -11.77 2.89
C PHE A 15 9.42 -12.46 4.15
N ASN A 16 9.96 -13.64 4.40
CA ASN A 16 9.66 -14.52 5.53
C ASN A 16 9.55 -13.71 6.84
N GLY A 17 8.32 -13.45 7.29
CA GLY A 17 8.03 -12.79 8.58
C GLY A 17 7.89 -11.26 8.57
N LEU A 18 7.80 -10.57 7.43
CA LEU A 18 7.53 -9.13 7.38
C LEU A 18 6.09 -8.80 6.94
N SER A 19 5.51 -7.75 7.53
CA SER A 19 4.21 -7.22 7.15
C SER A 19 4.33 -6.23 6.00
N VAL A 20 3.33 -6.21 5.13
CA VAL A 20 3.26 -5.33 3.97
C VAL A 20 2.20 -4.27 4.21
N ILE A 21 2.57 -3.02 3.95
CA ILE A 21 1.71 -1.87 4.12
C ILE A 21 1.55 -1.18 2.78
N GLN A 22 0.31 -1.10 2.30
CA GLN A 22 -0.06 -0.26 1.16
C GLN A 22 -0.86 0.94 1.66
N LEU A 23 -0.27 2.13 1.60
CA LEU A 23 -0.90 3.39 1.99
C LEU A 23 -1.30 4.19 0.76
N LYS A 24 -2.60 4.37 0.55
CA LYS A 24 -3.19 5.23 -0.47
C LYS A 24 -3.32 6.65 0.09
N LEU A 25 -2.52 7.56 -0.44
CA LEU A 25 -2.40 8.93 0.05
C LEU A 25 -3.51 9.83 -0.51
N SER A 26 -4.02 10.71 0.34
CA SER A 26 -4.91 11.80 -0.08
C SER A 26 -4.11 13.07 -0.44
N PRO A 27 -4.56 13.87 -1.44
CA PRO A 27 -5.78 13.68 -2.23
C PRO A 27 -5.60 12.75 -3.44
N ALA A 28 -6.70 12.13 -3.87
CA ALA A 28 -6.79 11.47 -5.16
C ALA A 28 -6.64 12.49 -6.30
N LEU A 29 -5.96 12.08 -7.37
CA LEU A 29 -5.85 12.84 -8.61
C LEU A 29 -7.02 12.51 -9.52
N THR A 30 -8.05 13.35 -9.52
CA THR A 30 -9.24 13.18 -10.36
C THR A 30 -9.18 13.99 -11.64
N LEU A 31 -9.95 13.59 -12.65
CA LEU A 31 -10.08 14.30 -13.93
C LEU A 31 -8.74 14.51 -14.67
N ALA A 32 -7.81 13.57 -14.54
CA ALA A 32 -6.59 13.58 -15.36
C ALA A 32 -6.95 13.30 -16.82
N THR A 33 -6.28 13.98 -17.74
CA THR A 33 -6.37 13.71 -19.18
C THR A 33 -5.09 13.07 -19.66
N GLY A 34 -5.11 12.43 -20.82
CA GLY A 34 -3.91 11.85 -21.40
C GLY A 34 -3.67 12.29 -22.84
N ALA A 35 -2.42 12.10 -23.26
CA ALA A 35 -1.96 12.19 -24.63
C ALA A 35 -1.26 10.88 -25.02
N THR A 36 -0.26 10.88 -25.90
CA THR A 36 0.39 9.64 -26.37
C THR A 36 0.87 8.74 -25.21
N ASP A 37 1.68 9.29 -24.31
CA ASP A 37 2.29 8.59 -23.16
C ASP A 37 2.30 9.45 -21.89
N THR A 38 1.69 10.63 -21.98
CA THR A 38 1.74 11.68 -20.97
C THR A 38 0.36 11.86 -20.37
N ILE A 39 0.29 11.90 -19.05
CA ILE A 39 -0.91 12.16 -18.27
C ILE A 39 -0.81 13.58 -17.74
N THR A 40 -1.84 14.37 -17.97
CA THR A 40 -1.93 15.77 -17.55
C THR A 40 -2.87 15.88 -16.35
N LYS A 41 -2.34 16.39 -15.24
CA LYS A 41 -3.09 16.77 -14.06
C LYS A 41 -2.37 17.93 -13.38
N THR A 42 -3.02 19.09 -13.33
CA THR A 42 -2.46 20.29 -12.72
C THR A 42 -2.06 20.04 -11.27
N ALA A 43 -0.85 20.47 -10.91
CA ALA A 43 -0.28 20.35 -9.57
C ALA A 43 -0.42 18.93 -8.99
N HIS A 44 -0.03 17.89 -9.75
CA HIS A 44 -0.18 16.51 -9.32
C HIS A 44 0.69 16.14 -8.10
N GLY A 45 1.76 16.89 -7.81
CA GLY A 45 2.62 16.70 -6.63
C GLY A 45 3.43 15.40 -6.60
N LEU A 46 3.24 14.52 -7.59
CA LEU A 46 3.97 13.28 -7.76
C LEU A 46 5.47 13.48 -8.07
N ILE A 47 6.29 12.54 -7.60
CA ILE A 47 7.72 12.47 -7.90
C ILE A 47 8.05 11.18 -8.67
N VAL A 48 9.18 11.18 -9.39
CA VAL A 48 9.67 9.99 -10.10
C VAL A 48 9.92 8.85 -9.10
N GLY A 49 9.50 7.64 -9.47
CA GLY A 49 9.53 6.43 -8.66
C GLY A 49 8.33 6.23 -7.74
N GLN A 50 7.44 7.23 -7.60
CA GLN A 50 6.25 7.10 -6.77
C GLN A 50 5.22 6.14 -7.39
N GLY A 51 4.62 5.30 -6.55
CA GLY A 51 3.51 4.43 -6.93
C GLY A 51 2.20 5.20 -7.07
N VAL A 52 1.37 4.79 -8.02
CA VAL A 52 0.04 5.33 -8.28
C VAL A 52 -0.89 4.21 -8.72
N VAL A 53 -2.03 4.04 -8.05
CA VAL A 53 -3.08 3.11 -8.46
C VAL A 53 -3.99 3.81 -9.48
N PHE A 54 -4.21 3.16 -10.63
CA PHE A 54 -5.26 3.60 -11.55
C PHE A 54 -6.62 3.13 -11.01
N VAL A 55 -7.50 4.05 -10.65
CA VAL A 55 -8.81 3.72 -10.07
C VAL A 55 -9.85 3.52 -11.16
N SER A 56 -9.93 4.48 -12.10
CA SER A 56 -10.86 4.44 -13.23
C SER A 56 -10.52 5.53 -14.25
N GLY A 57 -11.05 5.42 -15.46
CA GLY A 57 -10.89 6.46 -16.49
C GLY A 57 -11.30 5.96 -17.86
N THR A 58 -11.55 6.89 -18.78
CA THR A 58 -11.90 6.58 -20.18
C THR A 58 -10.67 6.75 -21.04
N GLY A 59 -10.41 5.83 -21.98
CA GLY A 59 -9.35 5.99 -22.98
C GLY A 59 -7.91 5.80 -22.49
N PHE A 60 -7.70 5.29 -21.28
CA PHE A 60 -6.38 4.92 -20.76
C PHE A 60 -6.01 3.47 -21.13
N THR A 61 -5.67 3.22 -22.40
CA THR A 61 -5.31 1.86 -22.82
C THR A 61 -4.01 1.40 -22.14
N GLY A 62 -3.95 0.13 -21.72
CA GLY A 62 -2.79 -0.42 -21.01
C GLY A 62 -2.80 -0.19 -19.50
N LEU A 63 -3.76 0.59 -18.97
CA LEU A 63 -4.01 0.70 -17.54
C LEU A 63 -5.21 -0.17 -17.15
N ILE A 64 -5.03 -0.98 -16.11
CA ILE A 64 -6.06 -1.83 -15.53
C ILE A 64 -6.46 -1.22 -14.19
N ALA A 65 -7.76 -1.04 -13.97
CA ALA A 65 -8.28 -0.50 -12.73
C ALA A 65 -7.89 -1.38 -11.54
N GLY A 66 -7.41 -0.76 -10.46
CA GLY A 66 -6.91 -1.44 -9.26
C GLY A 66 -5.41 -1.78 -9.29
N ASN A 67 -4.76 -1.71 -10.46
CA ASN A 67 -3.32 -1.99 -10.55
C ASN A 67 -2.48 -0.78 -10.15
N THR A 68 -1.36 -1.06 -9.48
CA THR A 68 -0.33 -0.08 -9.14
C THR A 68 0.64 0.11 -10.31
N TYR A 69 0.90 1.36 -10.66
CA TYR A 69 1.85 1.82 -11.66
C TYR A 69 2.86 2.77 -11.04
N TYR A 70 3.98 3.02 -11.71
CA TYR A 70 5.07 3.87 -11.19
C TYR A 70 5.34 5.07 -12.08
N VAL A 71 5.47 6.24 -11.46
CA VAL A 71 5.83 7.48 -12.15
C VAL A 71 7.26 7.34 -12.68
N VAL A 72 7.42 7.29 -13.99
CA VAL A 72 8.74 7.17 -14.65
C VAL A 72 9.33 8.54 -14.98
N ALA A 73 8.48 9.53 -15.26
CA ALA A 73 8.93 10.88 -15.60
C ALA A 73 7.90 11.90 -15.14
N VAL A 74 8.38 13.08 -14.77
CA VAL A 74 7.57 14.27 -14.46
C VAL A 74 8.07 15.41 -15.35
N PRO A 75 7.60 15.52 -16.61
CA PRO A 75 8.08 16.54 -17.54
C PRO A 75 7.80 17.97 -17.06
N THR A 76 6.65 18.20 -16.40
CA THR A 76 6.27 19.47 -15.79
C THR A 76 5.55 19.23 -14.48
N ALA A 77 5.28 20.26 -13.67
CA ALA A 77 4.48 20.14 -12.45
C ALA A 77 3.00 19.72 -12.70
N ASP A 78 2.58 19.74 -13.97
CA ASP A 78 1.22 19.42 -14.41
C ASP A 78 1.15 18.15 -15.26
N THR A 79 2.29 17.50 -15.52
CA THR A 79 2.33 16.31 -16.38
C THR A 79 3.26 15.24 -15.83
N PHE A 80 2.85 13.99 -15.98
CA PHE A 80 3.64 12.84 -15.56
C PHE A 80 3.44 11.66 -16.51
N LYS A 81 4.36 10.70 -16.47
CA LYS A 81 4.29 9.45 -17.24
C LYS A 81 4.35 8.28 -16.27
N VAL A 82 3.66 7.19 -16.59
CA VAL A 82 3.61 5.99 -15.76
C VAL A 82 4.13 4.75 -16.49
N SER A 83 4.61 3.79 -15.72
CA SER A 83 5.19 2.52 -16.17
C SER A 83 4.70 1.38 -15.30
N ALA A 84 4.74 0.14 -15.81
CA ALA A 84 4.34 -1.04 -15.05
C ALA A 84 5.35 -1.43 -13.96
N THR A 85 6.62 -1.03 -14.11
CA THR A 85 7.71 -1.36 -13.19
C THR A 85 8.50 -0.10 -12.82
N VAL A 86 9.18 -0.08 -11.67
CA VAL A 86 9.96 1.09 -11.24
C VAL A 86 11.09 1.36 -12.24
N GLY A 87 11.10 2.56 -12.83
CA GLY A 87 12.10 2.93 -13.85
C GLY A 87 11.94 2.21 -15.19
N GLY A 88 10.79 1.56 -15.42
CA GLY A 88 10.47 0.88 -16.67
C GLY A 88 10.14 1.82 -17.82
N VAL A 89 9.66 1.26 -18.93
CA VAL A 89 9.23 2.05 -20.10
C VAL A 89 7.86 2.68 -19.84
N ALA A 90 7.69 3.94 -20.28
CA ALA A 90 6.40 4.62 -20.21
C ALA A 90 5.33 3.87 -21.01
N ILE A 91 4.18 3.62 -20.37
CA ILE A 91 3.01 3.04 -21.02
C ILE A 91 2.39 4.10 -21.94
N THR A 92 2.02 3.68 -23.14
CA THR A 92 1.45 4.54 -24.19
C THR A 92 -0.03 4.22 -24.43
N GLY A 93 -0.71 5.09 -25.16
CA GLY A 93 -2.08 4.90 -25.66
C GLY A 93 -3.14 5.73 -24.93
N TYR A 94 -2.78 6.91 -24.41
CA TYR A 94 -3.73 7.79 -23.72
C TYR A 94 -4.30 8.89 -24.64
N SER A 95 -4.22 8.75 -25.97
CA SER A 95 -4.60 9.81 -26.92
C SER A 95 -6.09 10.16 -26.90
N ALA A 96 -6.94 9.27 -26.38
CA ALA A 96 -8.36 9.52 -26.14
C ALA A 96 -8.70 9.61 -24.64
N ALA A 97 -7.67 9.75 -23.79
CA ALA A 97 -7.84 9.57 -22.36
C ALA A 97 -8.43 10.79 -21.68
N THR A 98 -9.54 10.58 -20.98
CA THR A 98 -10.29 11.60 -20.25
C THR A 98 -10.78 11.06 -18.92
N ALA A 99 -11.01 11.96 -17.95
CA ALA A 99 -11.58 11.64 -16.64
C ALA A 99 -10.81 10.55 -15.85
N GLY A 100 -9.48 10.51 -15.96
CA GLY A 100 -8.64 9.59 -15.23
C GLY A 100 -8.62 9.89 -13.73
N ASN A 101 -8.85 8.85 -12.93
CA ASN A 101 -8.77 8.87 -11.48
C ASN A 101 -7.58 8.02 -11.04
N PHE A 102 -6.64 8.67 -10.35
CA PHE A 102 -5.39 8.08 -9.91
C PHE A 102 -5.23 8.29 -8.41
N GLN A 103 -4.83 7.26 -7.68
CA GLN A 103 -4.58 7.35 -6.25
C GLN A 103 -3.09 7.16 -5.97
N PRO A 104 -2.37 8.18 -5.48
CA PRO A 104 -0.98 8.01 -5.10
C PRO A 104 -0.86 6.95 -3.99
N VAL A 105 0.10 6.03 -4.12
CA VAL A 105 0.27 4.92 -3.20
C VAL A 105 1.72 4.78 -2.78
N LEU A 106 1.92 4.47 -1.50
CA LEU A 106 3.20 4.05 -0.94
C LEU A 106 3.05 2.62 -0.48
N VAL A 107 3.92 1.75 -1.01
CA VAL A 107 3.99 0.36 -0.55
C VAL A 107 5.35 0.14 0.09
N PHE A 108 5.35 -0.44 1.28
CA PHE A 108 6.58 -0.76 1.98
C PHE A 108 6.36 -1.92 2.95
N GLU A 109 7.44 -2.63 3.21
CA GLU A 109 7.49 -3.72 4.17
C GLU A 109 8.01 -3.22 5.51
N ALA A 110 7.48 -3.77 6.60
CA ALA A 110 7.86 -3.41 7.96
C ALA A 110 7.62 -4.57 8.92
N THR A 111 8.39 -4.64 9.99
CA THR A 111 8.16 -5.64 11.05
C THR A 111 7.03 -5.15 11.96
N GLN A 112 5.98 -5.94 12.15
CA GLN A 112 4.97 -5.62 13.16
C GLN A 112 5.57 -5.75 14.56
N LEU A 113 5.37 -4.74 15.40
CA LEU A 113 5.95 -4.67 16.75
C LEU A 113 4.92 -4.95 17.86
N ASP A 114 3.65 -4.65 17.60
CA ASP A 114 2.57 -4.92 18.55
C ASP A 114 1.59 -5.93 17.92
N ASP A 115 1.34 -7.03 18.63
CA ASP A 115 0.13 -7.83 18.49
C ASP A 115 -0.80 -7.45 19.64
N ASP A 116 -2.00 -6.96 19.31
CA ASP A 116 -3.00 -6.63 20.31
C ASP A 116 -3.50 -7.93 20.97
N PRO A 117 -3.34 -8.12 22.30
CA PRO A 117 -3.80 -9.31 23.00
C PRO A 117 -5.32 -9.49 22.96
N GLU A 118 -6.08 -8.48 22.52
CA GLU A 118 -7.54 -8.50 22.45
C GLU A 118 -8.08 -8.89 21.06
N GLN A 119 -7.21 -9.34 20.14
CA GLN A 119 -7.63 -9.92 18.88
C GLN A 119 -8.37 -11.25 19.08
N GLU A 120 -9.58 -11.36 18.54
CA GLU A 120 -10.39 -12.57 18.62
C GLU A 120 -10.21 -13.44 17.36
N MET A 121 -9.82 -14.70 17.56
CA MET A 121 -9.84 -15.70 16.50
C MET A 121 -11.27 -16.17 16.23
N LYS A 122 -11.70 -16.11 14.96
CA LYS A 122 -13.00 -16.60 14.51
C LYS A 122 -12.81 -17.51 13.29
N TYR A 123 -13.70 -18.48 13.15
CA TYR A 123 -13.80 -19.27 11.92
C TYR A 123 -14.99 -18.77 11.08
N LEU A 124 -14.72 -18.46 9.81
CA LEU A 124 -15.74 -18.11 8.82
C LEU A 124 -15.97 -19.32 7.90
N ALA A 125 -17.21 -19.77 7.84
CA ALA A 125 -17.66 -20.80 6.91
C ALA A 125 -17.77 -20.19 5.50
N ARG A 126 -16.91 -20.61 4.56
CA ARG A 126 -16.96 -20.15 3.17
C ARG A 126 -17.24 -21.33 2.23
N PRO A 127 -18.17 -21.21 1.26
CA PRO A 127 -18.36 -22.24 0.23
C PRO A 127 -17.09 -22.31 -0.62
N GLY A 128 -16.51 -23.49 -0.76
CA GLY A 128 -15.46 -23.75 -1.75
C GLY A 128 -16.03 -23.69 -3.17
N MET A 129 -15.14 -23.70 -4.17
CA MET A 129 -15.56 -23.78 -5.59
C MET A 129 -16.34 -25.07 -5.91
N ASP A 130 -16.24 -26.08 -5.04
CA ASP A 130 -16.98 -27.34 -5.05
C ASP A 130 -18.32 -27.27 -4.29
N GLY A 131 -18.69 -26.10 -3.76
CA GLY A 131 -19.90 -25.91 -2.94
C GLY A 131 -19.78 -26.47 -1.51
N VAL A 132 -18.65 -27.05 -1.14
CA VAL A 132 -18.42 -27.59 0.21
C VAL A 132 -18.00 -26.46 1.15
N VAL A 133 -18.72 -26.32 2.26
CA VAL A 133 -18.42 -25.32 3.29
C VAL A 133 -17.18 -25.75 4.07
N ARG A 134 -16.16 -24.90 4.08
CA ARG A 134 -14.95 -25.09 4.89
C ARG A 134 -14.78 -23.91 5.84
N ASN A 135 -14.28 -24.21 7.03
CA ASN A 135 -13.92 -23.18 8.00
C ASN A 135 -12.59 -22.56 7.59
N VAL A 136 -12.58 -21.25 7.41
CA VAL A 136 -11.39 -20.44 7.16
C VAL A 136 -11.12 -19.61 8.40
N ARG A 137 -9.86 -19.58 8.85
CA ARG A 137 -9.45 -18.72 9.97
C ARG A 137 -9.66 -17.26 9.60
N ALA A 138 -10.13 -16.46 10.54
CA ALA A 138 -10.22 -15.02 10.44
C ALA A 138 -9.86 -14.41 11.80
N ILE A 139 -9.28 -13.22 11.79
CA ILE A 139 -8.99 -12.48 13.02
C ILE A 139 -9.87 -11.24 13.03
N ARG A 140 -10.49 -10.97 14.17
CA ARG A 140 -11.28 -9.75 14.37
C ARG A 140 -10.57 -8.83 15.34
N THR A 141 -10.34 -7.59 14.91
CA THR A 141 -9.75 -6.54 15.75
C THR A 141 -10.83 -5.63 16.33
N LYS A 142 -10.45 -4.75 17.26
CA LYS A 142 -11.37 -3.73 17.79
C LYS A 142 -11.62 -2.60 16.79
N ALA A 143 -12.65 -1.81 17.06
CA ALA A 143 -12.85 -0.55 16.36
C ALA A 143 -11.71 0.43 16.72
N ASN A 144 -11.24 1.19 15.74
CA ASN A 144 -10.11 2.12 15.87
C ASN A 144 -8.80 1.50 16.40
N ASP A 145 -8.53 0.25 16.03
CA ASP A 145 -7.33 -0.45 16.45
C ASP A 145 -6.04 0.21 15.92
N LYS A 146 -4.92 -0.04 16.61
CA LYS A 146 -3.61 0.58 16.36
C LYS A 146 -2.57 -0.49 16.09
N PHE A 147 -1.91 -0.35 14.95
CA PHE A 147 -0.86 -1.25 14.51
C PHE A 147 0.48 -0.50 14.51
N THR A 148 1.45 -1.00 15.27
CA THR A 148 2.80 -0.41 15.34
C THR A 148 3.75 -1.23 14.48
N PHE A 149 4.50 -0.57 13.62
CA PHE A 149 5.46 -1.20 12.71
C PHE A 149 6.85 -0.58 12.84
N GLY A 150 7.88 -1.43 12.89
CA GLY A 150 9.29 -1.06 12.90
C GLY A 150 9.79 -0.77 11.49
N LEU A 151 10.44 0.38 11.34
CA LEU A 151 11.13 0.81 10.14
C LEU A 151 12.63 0.86 10.40
N GLU A 152 13.37 0.01 9.69
CA GLU A 152 14.84 -0.02 9.76
C GLU A 152 15.50 1.04 8.88
N GLU A 153 14.73 1.68 7.98
CA GLU A 153 15.17 2.77 7.12
C GLU A 153 14.35 4.04 7.37
N VAL A 154 14.84 4.92 8.25
CA VAL A 154 14.19 6.21 8.57
C VAL A 154 13.96 7.10 7.34
N LYS A 155 14.72 6.92 6.24
CA LYS A 155 14.47 7.66 4.98
C LYS A 155 13.10 7.37 4.37
N ARG A 156 12.47 6.23 4.67
CA ARG A 156 11.09 5.93 4.25
C ARG A 156 10.08 6.91 4.85
N LEU A 157 10.38 7.51 6.01
CA LEU A 157 9.56 8.56 6.59
C LEU A 157 9.46 9.80 5.69
N LEU A 158 10.52 10.11 4.93
CA LEU A 158 10.50 11.22 3.99
C LEU A 158 9.47 10.99 2.88
N SER A 159 9.36 9.75 2.40
CA SER A 159 8.33 9.38 1.42
C SER A 159 6.92 9.41 2.05
N ILE A 160 6.77 8.88 3.27
CA ILE A 160 5.49 8.82 3.98
C ILE A 160 4.97 10.23 4.34
N PHE A 161 5.82 11.10 4.88
CA PHE A 161 5.42 12.42 5.39
C PHE A 161 5.74 13.58 4.45
N GLY A 162 6.16 13.32 3.20
CA GLY A 162 6.37 14.35 2.18
C GLY A 162 7.56 15.27 2.47
N GLY A 163 8.72 14.67 2.76
CA GLY A 163 9.98 15.37 3.01
C GLY A 163 10.28 15.65 4.48
N ALA A 164 9.40 15.21 5.39
CA ALA A 164 9.60 15.34 6.83
C ALA A 164 9.91 13.97 7.48
N LEU A 165 10.69 13.98 8.56
CA LEU A 165 10.95 12.80 9.38
C LEU A 165 9.89 12.59 10.48
N HIS A 166 8.83 13.39 10.49
CA HIS A 166 7.70 13.28 11.39
C HIS A 166 6.48 13.85 10.69
N GLY A 167 5.31 13.43 11.14
CA GLY A 167 4.08 13.94 10.60
C GLY A 167 2.90 13.04 10.91
N ARG A 168 1.76 13.46 10.40
CA ARG A 168 0.51 12.73 10.41
C ARG A 168 -0.04 12.76 8.99
N LYS A 169 -0.34 11.60 8.43
CA LYS A 169 -1.00 11.47 7.14
C LYS A 169 -2.28 10.69 7.30
N VAL A 170 -3.32 11.17 6.63
CA VAL A 170 -4.62 10.51 6.55
C VAL A 170 -4.73 9.93 5.15
N GLY A 171 -5.24 8.71 5.06
CA GLY A 171 -5.44 8.00 3.80
C GLY A 171 -6.13 6.67 4.06
N THR A 172 -6.27 5.87 3.01
CA THR A 172 -6.71 4.49 3.16
C THR A 172 -5.51 3.57 3.16
N CYS A 173 -5.57 2.45 3.88
CA CYS A 173 -4.53 1.44 3.80
C CYS A 173 -5.07 0.02 3.63
N THR A 174 -4.24 -0.80 3.00
CA THR A 174 -4.38 -2.26 2.97
C THR A 174 -3.16 -2.83 3.67
N LEU A 175 -3.40 -3.73 4.61
CA LEU A 175 -2.34 -4.37 5.39
C LEU A 175 -2.35 -5.87 5.12
N TRP A 176 -1.16 -6.44 4.94
CA TRP A 176 -0.94 -7.87 4.93
C TRP A 176 0.02 -8.19 6.08
N VAL A 177 -0.42 -9.05 6.98
CA VAL A 177 0.35 -9.50 8.14
C VAL A 177 0.66 -10.99 7.96
N PRO A 178 1.90 -11.45 8.22
CA PRO A 178 2.23 -12.87 8.15
C PRO A 178 1.28 -13.71 9.04
N ASP A 179 0.82 -14.86 8.54
CA ASP A 179 0.07 -15.79 9.38
C ASP A 179 1.02 -16.69 10.18
N VAL A 180 0.98 -16.61 11.51
CA VAL A 180 1.81 -17.41 12.42
C VAL A 180 1.59 -18.92 12.29
N ASP A 181 0.40 -19.35 11.85
CA ASP A 181 0.10 -20.77 11.65
C ASP A 181 0.55 -21.28 10.26
N ASP A 182 0.96 -20.38 9.36
CA ASP A 182 1.52 -20.75 8.07
C ASP A 182 3.05 -20.84 8.15
N ALA A 183 3.55 -22.04 8.40
CA ALA A 183 4.97 -22.35 8.40
C ALA A 183 5.67 -22.12 7.05
N SER A 184 4.91 -21.92 5.95
CA SER A 184 5.50 -21.63 4.64
C SER A 184 5.87 -20.16 4.46
N GLY A 185 5.34 -19.26 5.31
CA GLY A 185 5.57 -17.82 5.24
C GLY A 185 5.01 -17.18 3.97
N LYS A 186 4.05 -17.84 3.30
CA LYS A 186 3.47 -17.40 2.02
C LYS A 186 2.07 -16.84 2.17
N CYS A 187 1.32 -17.34 3.14
CA CYS A 187 -0.02 -16.88 3.47
C CYS A 187 0.06 -15.68 4.40
N ALA A 188 -0.61 -14.59 4.02
CA ALA A 188 -0.81 -13.43 4.87
C ALA A 188 -2.29 -13.25 5.22
N LEU A 189 -2.54 -12.78 6.44
CA LEU A 189 -3.81 -12.23 6.84
C LEU A 189 -3.91 -10.82 6.25
N LYS A 190 -4.86 -10.67 5.32
CA LYS A 190 -5.17 -9.40 4.70
C LYS A 190 -6.22 -8.68 5.52
N SER A 191 -6.06 -7.37 5.69
CA SER A 191 -7.14 -6.51 6.15
C SER A 191 -8.37 -6.70 5.24
N PRO A 192 -9.58 -6.29 5.66
CA PRO A 192 -10.65 -6.06 4.69
C PRO A 192 -10.18 -5.08 3.59
N VAL A 193 -11.04 -4.76 2.62
CA VAL A 193 -10.78 -3.69 1.62
C VAL A 193 -10.14 -2.45 2.27
N ASP A 194 -9.49 -1.60 1.47
CA ASP A 194 -8.96 -0.29 1.88
C ASP A 194 -9.74 0.32 3.06
N PHE A 195 -9.10 0.42 4.24
CA PHE A 195 -9.72 0.99 5.43
C PHE A 195 -9.15 2.36 5.73
N ASP A 196 -9.98 3.27 6.23
CA ASP A 196 -9.55 4.62 6.57
C ASP A 196 -8.59 4.58 7.75
N CYS A 197 -7.45 5.25 7.61
CA CYS A 197 -6.39 5.22 8.61
C CYS A 197 -5.65 6.54 8.76
N VAL A 198 -4.99 6.66 9.90
CA VAL A 198 -4.03 7.70 10.21
C VAL A 198 -2.68 7.05 10.39
N VAL A 199 -1.71 7.47 9.60
CA VAL A 199 -0.31 7.09 9.76
C VAL A 199 0.42 8.21 10.48
N SER A 200 1.09 7.87 11.57
CA SER A 200 1.91 8.80 12.35
C SER A 200 3.23 8.15 12.74
N ARG A 201 4.27 8.96 12.96
CA ARG A 201 5.52 8.45 13.51
C ARG A 201 5.31 8.11 14.98
N ASP A 202 5.75 6.94 15.38
CA ASP A 202 5.68 6.47 16.75
C ASP A 202 7.08 6.33 17.35
N GLY A 203 7.20 6.54 18.67
CA GLY A 203 8.48 6.41 19.37
C GLY A 203 9.55 7.46 19.04
N LYS A 204 10.80 7.16 19.42
CA LYS A 204 11.99 7.98 19.17
C LYS A 204 12.74 7.43 17.95
N MET A 205 13.36 8.30 17.16
CA MET A 205 14.34 7.85 16.17
C MET A 205 15.64 7.51 16.90
N THR A 206 16.12 6.29 16.73
CA THR A 206 17.42 5.88 17.25
C THR A 206 18.42 5.95 16.10
N HIS A 207 19.52 6.67 16.30
CA HIS A 207 20.66 6.66 15.39
C HIS A 207 21.57 5.56 15.88
N GLY A 208 21.69 4.47 15.11
CA GLY A 208 22.52 3.35 15.50
C GLY A 208 23.98 3.78 15.65
N ASN A 209 24.64 3.30 16.69
CA ASN A 209 26.07 3.47 16.85
C ASN A 209 26.76 2.47 15.89
N SER A 210 26.85 2.83 14.61
CA SER A 210 27.22 2.01 13.42
C SER A 210 26.12 1.16 12.74
N ASP A 211 24.90 1.16 13.29
CA ASP A 211 23.71 0.57 12.64
C ASP A 211 22.85 1.61 11.92
N PHE A 212 21.98 1.15 10.99
CA PHE A 212 20.99 2.01 10.34
C PHE A 212 20.06 2.66 11.37
N SER A 213 19.66 3.92 11.12
CA SER A 213 18.70 4.62 11.99
C SER A 213 17.34 3.94 11.94
N LYS A 214 16.80 3.58 13.11
CA LYS A 214 15.51 2.87 13.25
C LYS A 214 14.45 3.76 13.90
N THR A 215 13.18 3.54 13.55
CA THR A 215 12.01 4.22 14.11
C THR A 215 10.78 3.32 13.98
N SER A 216 9.68 3.64 14.66
CA SER A 216 8.39 3.01 14.38
C SER A 216 7.42 3.99 13.72
N ILE A 217 6.43 3.43 13.04
CA ILE A 217 5.21 4.11 12.63
C ILE A 217 4.02 3.43 13.29
N LYS A 218 2.96 4.21 13.47
CA LYS A 218 1.67 3.74 13.96
C LYS A 218 0.62 4.01 12.90
N ILE A 219 -0.16 2.99 12.61
CA ILE A 219 -1.34 3.04 11.76
C ILE A 219 -2.55 2.87 12.67
N GLU A 220 -3.32 3.94 12.85
CA GLU A 220 -4.57 3.94 13.60
C GLU A 220 -5.72 3.82 12.61
N SER A 221 -6.53 2.77 12.76
CA SER A 221 -7.78 2.64 12.02
C SER A 221 -8.75 3.73 12.45
N LEU A 222 -9.48 4.30 11.49
CA LEU A 222 -10.57 5.24 11.73
C LEU A 222 -11.94 4.57 11.59
N GLU A 223 -11.95 3.25 11.39
CA GLU A 223 -13.17 2.49 11.24
C GLU A 223 -13.87 2.38 12.60
N GLY A 224 -15.10 2.90 12.67
CA GLY A 224 -15.96 2.78 13.85
C GLY A 224 -16.43 1.36 14.13
N ALA A 225 -16.11 0.41 13.24
CA ALA A 225 -16.42 -1.00 13.36
C ALA A 225 -15.15 -1.87 13.44
N PRO A 226 -15.21 -3.03 14.10
CA PRO A 226 -14.17 -4.07 14.06
C PRO A 226 -13.75 -4.44 12.63
N LEU A 227 -12.44 -4.53 12.37
CA LEU A 227 -11.94 -5.08 11.11
C LEU A 227 -11.87 -6.61 11.19
N VAL A 228 -12.17 -7.26 10.07
CA VAL A 228 -12.10 -8.73 9.95
C VAL A 228 -11.05 -9.08 8.92
N TRP A 229 -9.96 -9.65 9.41
CA TRP A 229 -8.82 -10.08 8.63
C TRP A 229 -9.06 -11.50 8.13
N THR A 230 -8.81 -11.73 6.85
CA THR A 230 -8.99 -13.04 6.22
C THR A 230 -7.72 -13.43 5.46
N PRO A 231 -7.40 -14.73 5.36
CA PRO A 231 -6.35 -15.21 4.47
C PRO A 231 -6.55 -14.65 3.06
N ASP A 232 -5.48 -14.14 2.45
CA ASP A 232 -5.54 -13.70 1.05
C ASP A 232 -5.76 -14.94 0.17
N ALA A 233 -6.80 -14.90 -0.68
CA ALA A 233 -7.17 -16.03 -1.53
C ALA A 233 -6.25 -16.18 -2.75
N ASN A 234 -5.30 -15.26 -2.93
CA ASN A 234 -4.35 -15.24 -4.04
C ASN A 234 -2.94 -15.73 -3.68
N THR A 235 -2.75 -16.18 -2.43
CA THR A 235 -1.51 -16.79 -1.93
C THR A 235 -1.77 -18.21 -1.46
#